data_AF-A0A8D9AJ67-F1
#
_entry.id   AF-A0A8D9AJ67-F1
#
_cell.length_a   1.000
_cell.length_b   1.000
_cell.length_c   1.000
_cell.angle_alpha   90.00
_cell.angle_beta   90.00
_cell.angle_gamma   90.00
#
_symmetry.space_group_name_H-M   'P 1'
#
loop_
_entity.id
_entity.type
_entity.pdbx_description
1 polymer ?
#
loop_
_entity_poly.entity_id
_entity_poly.type
_entity_poly.pdbx_seq_one_letter_code
_entity_poly.pdbx_strand_id
1 'polypeptide(L)'
;MKYVNSLCTQVSQELQISTESEDPIFTDTVIIGNGPSGIALSFLLAGNWPFYNGDEHPDELLNARLKTCSKHIPLLLQDLEFLSQSMEGRCRNQISNLIDALTHPNSELEINHPSVLEYQYLPDKFVDHIVIGKGTPGGLWQNIDKDIRTLSFSNWMSLPGLPFEVWENKVDVEIRRVEAGLVAQYYEEYVKLMKLSKYFRNNSQVIRIEPKSAEDGRVRWQVFGYDNEQNKSFTYKCHRVILATGTSDVPNIVNVPGEFSFMGRVFHCLTGFEKAIEDLVNRNSQIVNDVRSVDPVLIVGSGFSAFDAAVCARKYKIPIMHLVRKDAIPAVERQLNRIYYPEYFELKELENTVPAMYKQYVEYTLSEIQIKRGKLVITMRSPETELTSYTVSLVAILTGSRADLSYLPISYQNGKVLAIDASKGIDSKHNSIQINPLSHQIIKAPDGLYALGPLVGDNFVRCTLGGAITVGSDIAKSRE
;
A
#
# COMPACT_ATOMS: atom_id res chain seq x y z
N MET A 1 19.42 -26.55 25.52
CA MET A 1 20.21 -26.29 24.29
C MET A 1 20.26 -27.48 23.34
N LYS A 2 20.61 -28.71 23.76
CA LYS A 2 20.65 -29.88 22.84
C LYS A 2 19.31 -30.23 22.16
N TYR A 3 18.18 -30.03 22.86
CA TYR A 3 16.84 -30.31 22.33
C TYR A 3 16.37 -29.30 21.27
N VAL A 4 16.78 -28.03 21.41
CA VAL A 4 16.44 -26.95 20.45
C VAL A 4 17.26 -27.09 19.17
N ASN A 5 18.54 -27.45 19.28
CA ASN A 5 19.36 -27.75 18.12
C ASN A 5 18.85 -28.99 17.37
N SER A 6 18.39 -30.03 18.08
CA SER A 6 17.80 -31.23 17.48
C SER A 6 16.51 -30.94 16.69
N LEU A 7 15.66 -30.02 17.17
CA LEU A 7 14.46 -29.59 16.46
C LEU A 7 14.79 -28.74 15.23
N CYS A 8 15.77 -27.82 15.32
CA CYS A 8 16.22 -27.07 14.15
C CYS A 8 16.77 -28.01 13.06
N THR A 9 17.56 -29.04 13.43
CA THR A 9 18.11 -29.99 12.47
C THR A 9 17.04 -30.89 11.84
N GLN A 10 16.01 -31.29 12.59
CA GLN A 10 14.89 -32.07 12.03
C GLN A 10 14.01 -31.25 11.09
N VAL A 11 13.72 -29.98 11.42
CA VAL A 11 12.98 -29.07 10.51
C VAL A 11 13.77 -28.75 9.25
N SER A 12 15.11 -28.65 9.35
CA SER A 12 15.99 -28.50 8.18
C SER A 12 16.12 -29.76 7.32
N GLN A 13 15.75 -30.94 7.83
CA GLN A 13 15.79 -32.20 7.08
C GLN A 13 14.44 -32.56 6.44
N GLU A 14 13.31 -32.12 7.02
CA GLU A 14 11.97 -32.30 6.43
C GLU A 14 11.65 -31.27 5.34
N LEU A 15 12.34 -30.13 5.31
CA LEU A 15 12.35 -29.17 4.21
C LEU A 15 13.62 -29.40 3.38
N GLN A 16 13.57 -30.27 2.37
CA GLN A 16 14.60 -30.33 1.33
C GLN A 16 14.59 -29.03 0.50
N ILE A 17 15.02 -27.93 1.10
CA ILE A 17 15.42 -26.73 0.37
C ILE A 17 16.80 -27.08 -0.18
N SER A 18 16.90 -27.24 -1.49
CA SER A 18 18.19 -27.44 -2.16
C SER A 18 19.12 -26.29 -1.78
N THR A 19 20.19 -26.58 -1.03
CA THR A 19 21.22 -25.61 -0.65
C THR A 19 22.25 -25.37 -1.77
N GLU A 20 21.97 -25.81 -3.00
CA GLU A 20 22.77 -25.44 -4.16
C GLU A 20 22.56 -23.94 -4.41
N SER A 21 23.46 -23.11 -3.89
CA SER A 21 23.45 -21.69 -4.19
C SER A 21 23.77 -21.52 -5.66
N GLU A 22 22.76 -21.21 -6.48
CA GLU A 22 22.98 -20.69 -7.82
C GLU A 22 23.94 -19.49 -7.74
N ASP A 23 24.81 -19.35 -8.73
CA ASP A 23 25.76 -18.24 -8.79
C ASP A 23 25.01 -16.90 -8.68
N PRO A 24 25.56 -15.92 -7.93
CA PRO A 24 24.89 -14.65 -7.71
C PRO A 24 24.67 -13.92 -9.04
N ILE A 25 23.43 -13.51 -9.29
CA ILE A 25 23.03 -12.76 -10.47
C ILE A 25 23.40 -11.29 -10.27
N PHE A 26 24.08 -10.69 -11.23
CA PHE A 26 24.42 -9.27 -11.17
C PHE A 26 23.33 -8.46 -11.86
N THR A 27 22.94 -7.36 -11.22
CA THR A 27 22.03 -6.36 -11.77
C THR A 27 22.39 -4.99 -11.21
N ASP A 28 22.04 -3.88 -11.86
CA ASP A 28 22.34 -2.57 -11.28
C ASP A 28 21.44 -2.28 -10.07
N THR A 29 20.15 -2.60 -10.21
CA THR A 29 19.10 -2.16 -9.29
C THR A 29 18.12 -3.28 -8.95
N VAL A 30 17.87 -3.50 -7.65
CA VAL A 30 16.82 -4.41 -7.16
C VAL A 30 15.69 -3.61 -6.52
N ILE A 31 14.46 -3.81 -6.98
CA ILE A 31 13.24 -3.20 -6.44
C ILE A 31 12.48 -4.28 -5.64
N ILE A 32 12.24 -4.04 -4.36
CA ILE A 32 11.52 -4.96 -3.47
C ILE A 32 10.07 -4.48 -3.34
N GLY A 33 9.16 -5.20 -4.01
CA GLY A 33 7.73 -4.90 -4.08
C GLY A 33 7.30 -4.61 -5.52
N ASN A 34 6.33 -5.39 -6.02
CA ASN A 34 5.75 -5.27 -7.36
C ASN A 34 4.38 -4.56 -7.37
N GLY A 35 4.16 -3.66 -6.40
CA GLY A 35 3.02 -2.75 -6.39
C GLY A 35 3.23 -1.51 -7.29
N PRO A 36 2.30 -0.55 -7.30
CA PRO A 36 2.34 0.62 -8.19
C PRO A 36 3.66 1.39 -8.16
N SER A 37 4.25 1.59 -6.98
CA SER A 37 5.55 2.28 -6.85
C SER A 37 6.69 1.54 -7.55
N GLY A 38 6.74 0.21 -7.41
CA GLY A 38 7.77 -0.61 -8.04
C GLY A 38 7.57 -0.73 -9.55
N ILE A 39 6.31 -0.81 -10.00
CA ILE A 39 5.97 -0.83 -11.42
C ILE A 39 6.33 0.51 -12.08
N ALA A 40 5.94 1.63 -11.48
CA ALA A 40 6.25 2.97 -12.01
C ALA A 40 7.77 3.19 -12.12
N LEU A 41 8.55 2.78 -11.10
CA LEU A 41 10.01 2.89 -11.18
C LEU A 41 10.58 1.97 -12.27
N SER A 42 10.13 0.71 -12.37
CA SER A 42 10.58 -0.22 -13.43
C SER A 42 10.30 0.33 -14.83
N PHE A 43 9.16 0.99 -15.03
CA PHE A 43 8.83 1.65 -16.30
C PHE A 43 9.87 2.73 -16.70
N LEU A 44 10.28 3.56 -15.74
CA LEU A 44 11.30 4.59 -15.93
C LEU A 44 12.69 3.97 -16.18
N LEU A 45 13.08 2.98 -15.38
CA LEU A 45 14.37 2.27 -15.51
C LEU A 45 14.46 1.47 -16.82
N ALA A 46 13.32 1.04 -17.37
CA ALA A 46 13.25 0.41 -18.69
C ALA A 46 13.54 1.39 -19.84
N GLY A 47 13.68 2.70 -19.56
CA GLY A 47 14.02 3.73 -20.54
C GLY A 47 12.83 4.61 -20.96
N ASN A 48 11.65 4.47 -20.36
CA ASN A 48 10.49 5.30 -20.70
C ASN A 48 10.51 6.57 -19.86
N TRP A 49 11.02 7.67 -20.40
CA TRP A 49 11.26 8.89 -19.63
C TRP A 49 10.20 9.97 -19.91
N PRO A 50 9.70 10.65 -18.88
CA PRO A 50 8.77 11.76 -19.03
C PRO A 50 9.45 13.01 -19.61
N PHE A 51 8.71 13.72 -20.46
CA PHE A 51 9.01 15.04 -21.00
C PHE A 51 7.82 15.94 -20.70
N TYR A 52 8.09 17.23 -20.47
CA TYR A 52 7.05 18.24 -20.54
C TYR A 52 6.65 18.44 -22.00
N ASN A 53 5.36 18.28 -22.32
CA ASN A 53 4.87 18.31 -23.70
C ASN A 53 4.80 19.74 -24.30
N GLY A 54 4.90 20.77 -23.46
CA GLY A 54 4.84 22.19 -23.86
C GLY A 54 3.47 22.84 -23.74
N ASP A 55 2.44 22.10 -23.32
CA ASP A 55 1.09 22.63 -23.10
C ASP A 55 1.02 23.48 -21.82
N GLU A 56 0.18 24.51 -21.83
CA GLU A 56 0.06 25.39 -20.67
C GLU A 56 -0.57 24.67 -19.48
N HIS A 57 0.07 24.81 -18.31
CA HIS A 57 -0.50 24.33 -17.06
C HIS A 57 -1.47 25.40 -16.50
N PRO A 58 -2.64 25.02 -15.94
CA PRO A 58 -3.64 25.98 -15.46
C PRO A 58 -3.19 26.78 -14.21
N ASP A 59 -2.28 26.24 -13.40
CA ASP A 59 -1.59 27.00 -12.34
C ASP A 59 -0.56 27.94 -12.98
N GLU A 60 -0.79 29.26 -12.89
CA GLU A 60 0.05 30.30 -13.50
C GLU A 60 1.50 30.29 -13.01
N LEU A 61 1.73 30.01 -11.72
CA LEU A 61 3.07 30.01 -11.13
C LEU A 61 3.85 28.78 -11.58
N LEU A 62 3.22 27.61 -11.56
CA LEU A 62 3.82 26.40 -12.09
C LEU A 62 4.07 26.52 -13.60
N ASN A 63 3.12 27.08 -14.36
CA ASN A 63 3.28 27.32 -15.79
C ASN A 63 4.47 28.26 -16.09
N ALA A 64 4.66 29.31 -15.29
CA ALA A 64 5.80 30.21 -15.42
C ALA A 64 7.15 29.48 -15.20
N ARG A 65 7.22 28.55 -14.25
CA ARG A 65 8.40 27.69 -14.05
C ARG A 65 8.58 26.69 -15.19
N LEU A 66 7.51 26.07 -15.68
CA LEU A 66 7.57 25.14 -16.81
C LEU A 66 8.06 25.81 -18.10
N LYS A 67 7.81 27.12 -18.28
CA LYS A 67 8.34 27.89 -19.42
C LYS A 67 9.87 28.01 -19.42
N THR A 68 10.55 27.73 -18.31
CA THR A 68 12.03 27.65 -18.27
C THR A 68 12.54 26.25 -18.62
N CYS A 69 11.66 25.25 -18.69
CA CYS A 69 11.99 23.88 -19.07
C CYS A 69 12.19 23.75 -20.58
N SER A 70 13.18 22.95 -20.98
CA SER A 70 13.30 22.53 -22.37
C SER A 70 12.39 21.34 -22.63
N LYS A 71 11.48 21.45 -23.60
CA LYS A 71 10.68 20.32 -24.10
C LYS A 71 11.52 19.20 -24.75
N HIS A 72 12.79 19.46 -25.04
CA HIS A 72 13.72 18.50 -25.63
C HIS A 72 14.59 17.79 -24.59
N ILE A 73 14.49 18.16 -23.31
CA ILE A 73 15.23 17.55 -22.21
C ILE A 73 14.26 16.74 -21.36
N PRO A 74 14.55 15.44 -21.10
CA PRO A 74 13.72 14.63 -20.22
C PRO A 74 13.59 15.27 -18.84
N LEU A 75 12.41 15.19 -18.24
CA LEU A 75 12.11 15.77 -16.92
C LEU A 75 13.07 15.26 -15.83
N LEU A 76 13.55 14.00 -15.94
CA LEU A 76 14.53 13.41 -15.01
C LEU A 76 15.87 14.18 -14.98
N LEU A 77 16.23 14.87 -16.06
CA LEU A 77 17.47 15.65 -16.16
C LEU A 77 17.25 17.15 -15.88
N GLN A 78 16.01 17.56 -15.66
CA GLN A 78 15.71 18.95 -15.31
C GLN A 78 15.90 19.22 -13.82
N ASP A 79 15.80 20.49 -13.44
CA ASP A 79 15.90 20.95 -12.07
C ASP A 79 14.56 20.74 -11.34
N LEU A 80 14.36 19.51 -10.85
CA LEU A 80 13.15 19.14 -10.10
C LEU A 80 13.01 19.91 -8.79
N GLU A 81 14.13 20.34 -8.18
CA GLU A 81 14.09 21.16 -6.96
C GLU A 81 13.46 22.52 -7.29
N PHE A 82 13.95 23.20 -8.32
CA PHE A 82 13.37 24.46 -8.80
C PHE A 82 11.89 24.32 -9.19
N LEU A 83 11.54 23.29 -9.97
CA LEU A 83 10.18 23.12 -10.47
C LEU A 83 9.16 22.81 -9.36
N SER A 84 9.61 22.11 -8.31
CA SER A 84 8.76 21.72 -7.18
C SER A 84 8.66 22.77 -6.07
N GLN A 85 9.34 23.91 -6.21
CA GLN A 85 9.31 24.97 -5.20
C GLN A 85 7.88 25.38 -4.85
N SER A 86 7.57 25.34 -3.56
CA SER A 86 6.25 25.71 -3.01
C SER A 86 5.08 24.87 -3.53
N MET A 87 5.34 23.68 -4.07
CA MET A 87 4.26 22.75 -4.44
C MET A 87 3.63 22.15 -3.18
N GLU A 88 2.33 22.38 -3.02
CA GLU A 88 1.50 21.80 -1.98
C GLU A 88 0.50 20.81 -2.58
N GLY A 89 0.05 19.84 -1.79
CA GLY A 89 -0.87 18.81 -2.25
C GLY A 89 -1.00 17.67 -1.26
N ARG A 90 -1.55 16.54 -1.74
CA ARG A 90 -1.79 15.34 -0.91
C ARG A 90 -0.55 14.46 -0.74
N CYS A 91 0.49 14.67 -1.53
CA CYS A 91 1.73 13.92 -1.43
C CYS A 91 2.66 14.56 -0.40
N ARG A 92 3.51 13.73 0.23
CA ARG A 92 4.40 14.19 1.30
C ARG A 92 5.63 14.90 0.77
N ASN A 93 6.08 14.54 -0.43
CA ASN A 93 7.24 15.14 -1.10
C ASN A 93 6.78 16.23 -2.10
N GLN A 94 7.48 17.37 -2.14
CA GLN A 94 7.18 18.47 -3.08
C GLN A 94 7.34 18.05 -4.54
N ILE A 95 8.35 17.24 -4.88
CA ILE A 95 8.48 16.66 -6.22
C ILE A 95 7.29 15.73 -6.50
N SER A 96 6.81 14.97 -5.51
CA SER A 96 5.59 14.18 -5.70
C SER A 96 4.36 15.05 -5.97
N ASN A 97 4.22 16.20 -5.31
CA ASN A 97 3.14 17.15 -5.60
C ASN A 97 3.30 17.82 -6.98
N LEU A 98 4.54 18.14 -7.40
CA LEU A 98 4.83 18.59 -8.77
C LEU A 98 4.34 17.56 -9.78
N ILE A 99 4.76 16.31 -9.64
CA ILE A 99 4.41 15.25 -10.58
C ILE A 99 2.91 14.95 -10.57
N ASP A 100 2.24 14.99 -9.41
CA ASP A 100 0.78 14.89 -9.30
C ASP A 100 0.09 16.01 -10.11
N ALA A 101 0.55 17.26 -9.96
CA ALA A 101 0.01 18.41 -10.70
C ALA A 101 0.25 18.30 -12.22
N LEU A 102 1.42 17.83 -12.66
CA LEU A 102 1.71 17.65 -14.09
C LEU A 102 0.94 16.48 -14.72
N THR A 103 0.65 15.44 -13.92
CA THR A 103 -0.09 14.26 -14.38
C THR A 103 -1.60 14.51 -14.37
N HIS A 104 -2.10 15.19 -13.35
CA HIS A 104 -3.52 15.47 -13.12
C HIS A 104 -3.74 16.94 -12.76
N PRO A 105 -3.64 17.88 -13.72
CA PRO A 105 -3.76 19.31 -13.43
C PRO A 105 -5.10 19.63 -12.76
N ASN A 106 -5.04 20.41 -11.66
CA ASN A 106 -6.20 20.78 -10.83
C ASN A 106 -7.04 19.59 -10.30
N SER A 107 -6.42 18.44 -10.02
CA SER A 107 -7.11 17.27 -9.49
C SER A 107 -7.91 17.54 -8.20
N GLU A 108 -7.51 18.51 -7.38
CA GLU A 108 -8.24 18.92 -6.17
C GLU A 108 -9.57 19.63 -6.45
N LEU A 109 -9.75 20.17 -7.67
CA LEU A 109 -11.03 20.73 -8.14
C LEU A 109 -11.94 19.66 -8.76
N GLU A 110 -11.51 18.39 -8.74
CA GLU A 110 -12.20 17.27 -9.39
C GLU A 110 -12.42 17.49 -10.91
N ILE A 111 -11.56 18.30 -11.54
CA ILE A 111 -11.59 18.57 -12.99
C ILE A 111 -10.61 17.64 -13.70
N ASN A 112 -11.04 17.01 -14.79
CA ASN A 112 -10.20 16.14 -15.61
C ASN A 112 -9.46 16.94 -16.69
N HIS A 113 -8.32 17.54 -16.36
CA HIS A 113 -7.45 18.12 -17.37
C HIS A 113 -6.48 17.06 -17.94
N PRO A 114 -6.11 17.15 -19.23
CA PRO A 114 -5.06 16.32 -19.81
C PRO A 114 -3.73 16.49 -19.07
N SER A 115 -2.95 15.42 -19.00
CA SER A 115 -1.57 15.52 -18.49
C SER A 115 -0.72 16.39 -19.41
N VAL A 116 0.18 17.17 -18.81
CA VAL A 116 1.23 17.90 -19.54
C VAL A 116 2.55 17.10 -19.65
N LEU A 117 2.50 15.80 -19.31
CA LEU A 117 3.62 14.88 -19.44
C LEU A 117 3.40 13.93 -20.63
N GLU A 118 4.46 13.77 -21.42
CA GLU A 118 4.54 12.74 -22.46
C GLU A 118 5.70 11.79 -22.14
N TYR A 119 5.51 10.49 -22.32
CA TYR A 119 6.55 9.49 -22.09
C TYR A 119 7.15 9.02 -23.40
N GLN A 120 8.48 9.08 -23.51
CA GLN A 120 9.21 8.63 -24.69
C GLN A 120 10.16 7.49 -24.32
N TYR A 121 10.26 6.49 -25.20
CA TYR A 121 11.17 5.36 -25.03
C TYR A 121 12.59 5.72 -25.49
N LEU A 122 13.53 5.74 -24.56
CA LEU A 122 14.93 6.06 -24.74
C LEU A 122 15.79 4.82 -24.36
N PRO A 123 16.13 3.93 -25.31
CA PRO A 123 16.81 2.67 -25.01
C PRO A 123 18.20 2.87 -24.37
N ASP A 124 18.91 3.94 -24.74
CA ASP A 124 20.24 4.27 -24.20
C ASP A 124 20.20 4.69 -22.72
N LYS A 125 19.00 5.00 -22.21
CA LYS A 125 18.77 5.37 -20.80
C LYS A 125 18.36 4.17 -19.93
N PHE A 126 18.34 2.96 -20.50
CA PHE A 126 18.07 1.72 -19.76
C PHE A 126 19.01 1.56 -18.55
N VAL A 127 18.43 1.13 -17.43
CA VAL A 127 19.11 0.69 -16.21
C VAL A 127 18.75 -0.77 -15.99
N ASP A 128 19.75 -1.65 -15.88
CA ASP A 128 19.51 -3.06 -15.60
C ASP A 128 18.88 -3.24 -14.21
N HIS A 129 17.72 -3.89 -14.15
CA HIS A 129 16.96 -3.99 -12.91
C HIS A 129 16.09 -5.23 -12.83
N ILE A 130 15.72 -5.58 -11.60
CA ILE A 130 14.73 -6.60 -11.29
C ILE A 130 13.75 -6.11 -10.21
N VAL A 131 12.47 -6.37 -10.42
CA VAL A 131 11.39 -6.18 -9.45
C VAL A 131 11.05 -7.52 -8.84
N ILE A 132 11.09 -7.62 -7.51
CA ILE A 132 10.79 -8.85 -6.77
C ILE A 132 9.49 -8.64 -6.00
N GLY A 133 8.51 -9.52 -6.18
CA GLY A 133 7.21 -9.40 -5.52
C GLY A 133 6.59 -10.73 -5.14
N LYS A 134 5.84 -10.73 -4.03
CA LYS A 134 5.27 -11.93 -3.41
C LYS A 134 4.18 -12.62 -4.24
N GLY A 135 3.61 -11.93 -5.23
CA GLY A 135 2.51 -12.41 -6.07
C GLY A 135 2.50 -11.78 -7.45
N THR A 136 1.34 -11.74 -8.10
CA THR A 136 1.10 -11.03 -9.37
C THR A 136 1.37 -9.52 -9.24
N PRO A 137 1.82 -8.81 -10.31
CA PRO A 137 2.00 -7.37 -10.26
C PRO A 137 0.73 -6.61 -9.86
N GLY A 138 0.88 -5.59 -9.02
CA GLY A 138 -0.24 -4.81 -8.45
C GLY A 138 -0.17 -4.71 -6.93
N GLY A 139 0.65 -5.54 -6.26
CA GLY A 139 0.89 -5.46 -4.82
C GLY A 139 -0.39 -5.69 -4.02
N LEU A 140 -0.71 -4.78 -3.09
CA LEU A 140 -1.90 -4.88 -2.23
C LEU A 140 -3.20 -5.09 -3.02
N TRP A 141 -3.32 -4.49 -4.20
CA TRP A 141 -4.55 -4.54 -5.01
C TRP A 141 -4.94 -5.97 -5.41
N GLN A 142 -3.98 -6.88 -5.50
CA GLN A 142 -4.24 -8.30 -5.77
C GLN A 142 -4.89 -9.05 -4.60
N ASN A 143 -4.88 -8.47 -3.41
CA ASN A 143 -5.36 -9.09 -2.17
C ASN A 143 -6.62 -8.41 -1.60
N ILE A 144 -7.04 -7.28 -2.16
CA ILE A 144 -8.31 -6.63 -1.78
C ILE A 144 -9.46 -7.40 -2.45
N ASP A 145 -10.60 -7.52 -1.78
CA ASP A 145 -11.80 -8.07 -2.42
C ASP A 145 -12.12 -7.28 -3.69
N LYS A 146 -12.32 -8.02 -4.79
CA LYS A 146 -12.48 -7.44 -6.12
C LYS A 146 -13.66 -6.48 -6.21
N ASP A 147 -14.71 -6.67 -5.41
CA ASP A 147 -15.97 -5.92 -5.49
C ASP A 147 -15.91 -4.61 -4.65
N ILE A 148 -14.85 -4.42 -3.84
CA ILE A 148 -14.64 -3.18 -3.10
C ILE A 148 -14.31 -2.04 -4.07
N ARG A 149 -14.98 -0.90 -3.91
CA ARG A 149 -14.72 0.30 -4.71
C ARG A 149 -13.59 1.14 -4.14
N THR A 150 -12.73 1.64 -5.02
CA THR A 150 -11.62 2.55 -4.68
C THR A 150 -12.10 3.81 -3.95
N LEU A 151 -11.28 4.32 -3.03
CA LEU A 151 -11.46 5.67 -2.46
C LEU A 151 -10.98 6.78 -3.39
N SER A 152 -10.27 6.44 -4.45
CA SER A 152 -9.74 7.37 -5.45
C SER A 152 -10.43 7.12 -6.77
N PHE A 153 -10.47 8.15 -7.62
CA PHE A 153 -11.03 8.00 -8.95
C PHE A 153 -10.10 7.21 -9.89
N SER A 154 -10.68 6.61 -10.94
CA SER A 154 -9.99 5.77 -11.93
C SER A 154 -8.71 6.41 -12.48
N ASN A 155 -8.78 7.67 -12.88
CA ASN A 155 -7.66 8.39 -13.47
C ASN A 155 -6.47 8.52 -12.50
N TRP A 156 -6.74 8.64 -11.19
CA TRP A 156 -5.72 8.68 -10.13
C TRP A 156 -5.08 7.31 -9.82
N MET A 157 -5.61 6.24 -10.43
CA MET A 157 -5.05 4.89 -10.36
C MET A 157 -4.14 4.58 -11.56
N SER A 158 -3.98 5.52 -12.49
CA SER A 158 -3.16 5.35 -13.68
C SER A 158 -1.67 5.24 -13.33
N LEU A 159 -0.98 4.35 -14.03
CA LEU A 159 0.47 4.24 -14.10
C LEU A 159 1.02 5.05 -15.30
N PRO A 160 2.30 5.44 -15.26
CA PRO A 160 2.90 6.32 -16.27
C PRO A 160 2.76 5.77 -17.70
N GLY A 161 2.41 6.62 -18.66
CA GLY A 161 2.36 6.26 -20.09
C GLY A 161 1.15 5.43 -20.56
N LEU A 162 0.26 5.00 -19.66
CA LEU A 162 -0.99 4.34 -20.05
C LEU A 162 -2.14 4.76 -19.13
N PRO A 163 -2.92 5.81 -19.45
CA PRO A 163 -4.06 6.21 -18.64
C PRO A 163 -5.07 5.06 -18.44
N PHE A 164 -5.67 4.99 -17.25
CA PHE A 164 -6.59 3.90 -16.87
C PHE A 164 -7.78 3.79 -17.83
N GLU A 165 -8.36 4.93 -18.23
CA GLU A 165 -9.52 5.00 -19.13
C GLU A 165 -9.19 4.55 -20.54
N VAL A 166 -7.95 4.81 -20.99
CA VAL A 166 -7.43 4.33 -22.29
C VAL A 166 -7.28 2.81 -22.26
N TRP A 167 -6.76 2.26 -21.17
CA TRP A 167 -6.68 0.80 -21.00
C TRP A 167 -8.06 0.14 -20.93
N GLU A 168 -9.02 0.75 -20.22
CA GLU A 168 -10.40 0.24 -20.13
C GLU A 168 -11.14 0.30 -21.49
N ASN A 169 -10.57 0.97 -22.49
CA ASN A 169 -11.15 1.18 -23.83
C ASN A 169 -12.57 1.76 -23.77
N LYS A 170 -12.81 2.69 -22.84
CA LYS A 170 -14.09 3.38 -22.70
C LYS A 170 -14.13 4.63 -23.57
N VAL A 171 -15.22 4.75 -24.33
CA VAL A 171 -15.48 5.90 -25.21
C VAL A 171 -15.83 7.16 -24.40
N ASP A 172 -16.36 6.99 -23.17
CA ASP A 172 -16.72 8.09 -22.26
C ASP A 172 -15.76 8.14 -21.06
N VAL A 173 -15.12 9.30 -20.89
CA VAL A 173 -14.02 9.53 -19.92
C VAL A 173 -14.57 10.13 -18.62
N GLU A 174 -15.66 9.56 -18.10
CA GLU A 174 -16.20 10.02 -16.83
C GLU A 174 -15.32 9.52 -15.68
N ILE A 175 -14.78 10.46 -14.91
CA ILE A 175 -14.05 10.17 -13.68
C ILE A 175 -15.01 9.46 -12.71
N ARG A 176 -14.66 8.25 -12.30
CA ARG A 176 -15.48 7.45 -11.39
C ARG A 176 -14.64 6.60 -10.45
N ARG A 177 -15.25 6.13 -9.37
CA ARG A 177 -14.68 5.06 -8.55
C ARG A 177 -14.79 3.74 -9.30
N VAL A 178 -13.80 2.88 -9.13
CA VAL A 178 -13.70 1.58 -9.80
C VAL A 178 -13.57 0.47 -8.77
N GLU A 179 -13.90 -0.75 -9.18
CA GLU A 179 -13.67 -1.95 -8.37
C GLU A 179 -12.18 -2.25 -8.23
N ALA A 180 -11.75 -2.69 -7.05
CA ALA A 180 -10.37 -3.02 -6.75
C ALA A 180 -9.84 -4.14 -7.66
N GLY A 181 -10.71 -5.08 -8.04
CA GLY A 181 -10.37 -6.13 -9.00
C GLY A 181 -9.99 -5.58 -10.38
N LEU A 182 -10.65 -4.51 -10.83
CA LEU A 182 -10.32 -3.86 -12.09
C LEU A 182 -8.97 -3.14 -12.03
N VAL A 183 -8.65 -2.54 -10.87
CA VAL A 183 -7.33 -1.94 -10.61
C VAL A 183 -6.22 -3.00 -10.60
N ALA A 184 -6.48 -4.14 -9.95
CA ALA A 184 -5.55 -5.27 -9.93
C ALA A 184 -5.26 -5.78 -11.35
N GLN A 185 -6.32 -5.95 -12.15
CA GLN A 185 -6.20 -6.34 -13.56
C GLN A 185 -5.41 -5.31 -14.38
N TYR A 186 -5.70 -4.02 -14.23
CA TYR A 186 -4.97 -2.95 -14.89
C TYR A 186 -3.46 -3.01 -14.61
N TYR A 187 -3.04 -3.19 -13.35
CA TYR A 187 -1.61 -3.26 -13.03
C TYR A 187 -0.92 -4.52 -13.55
N GLU A 188 -1.61 -5.67 -13.54
CA GLU A 188 -1.07 -6.89 -14.13
C GLU A 188 -0.88 -6.73 -15.65
N GLU A 189 -1.90 -6.24 -16.34
CA GLU A 189 -1.87 -6.04 -17.79
C GLU A 189 -0.91 -4.93 -18.19
N TYR A 190 -0.81 -3.85 -17.42
CA TYR A 190 0.16 -2.77 -17.65
C TYR A 190 1.58 -3.33 -17.76
N VAL A 191 2.01 -4.21 -16.85
CA VAL A 191 3.35 -4.82 -16.89
C VAL A 191 3.57 -5.60 -18.20
N LYS A 192 2.53 -6.24 -18.75
CA LYS A 192 2.60 -6.97 -20.03
C LYS A 192 2.62 -6.00 -21.22
N LEU A 193 1.68 -5.05 -21.26
CA LEU A 193 1.50 -4.08 -22.35
C LEU A 193 2.72 -3.16 -22.51
N MET A 194 3.32 -2.74 -21.39
CA MET A 194 4.53 -1.90 -21.39
C MET A 194 5.83 -2.72 -21.51
N LYS A 195 5.73 -4.04 -21.80
CA LYS A 195 6.86 -4.96 -22.03
C LYS A 195 7.85 -5.04 -20.85
N LEU A 196 7.34 -4.92 -19.62
CA LEU A 196 8.13 -4.93 -18.40
C LEU A 196 8.28 -6.32 -17.79
N SER A 197 7.47 -7.31 -18.18
CA SER A 197 7.43 -8.65 -17.55
C SER A 197 8.79 -9.32 -17.37
N LYS A 198 9.73 -9.09 -18.29
CA LYS A 198 11.11 -9.63 -18.22
C LYS A 198 11.94 -9.11 -17.04
N TYR A 199 11.54 -7.99 -16.44
CA TYR A 199 12.16 -7.40 -15.25
C TYR A 199 11.43 -7.80 -13.96
N PHE A 200 10.45 -8.70 -14.00
CA PHE A 200 9.65 -9.07 -12.84
C PHE A 200 9.91 -10.51 -12.43
N ARG A 201 10.32 -10.69 -11.19
CA ARG A 201 10.34 -11.96 -10.49
C ARG A 201 9.16 -12.02 -9.53
N ASN A 202 8.03 -12.51 -10.04
CA ASN A 202 6.80 -12.66 -9.28
C ASN A 202 6.86 -13.91 -8.37
N ASN A 203 5.87 -14.03 -7.49
CA ASN A 203 5.75 -15.16 -6.55
C ASN A 203 7.02 -15.42 -5.73
N SER A 204 7.80 -14.38 -5.49
CA SER A 204 9.12 -14.44 -4.87
C SER A 204 9.21 -13.48 -3.70
N GLN A 205 9.92 -13.88 -2.65
CA GLN A 205 10.11 -13.04 -1.46
C GLN A 205 11.59 -12.78 -1.20
N VAL A 206 11.90 -11.56 -0.78
CA VAL A 206 13.23 -11.23 -0.25
C VAL A 206 13.27 -11.67 1.21
N ILE A 207 14.30 -12.45 1.55
CA ILE A 207 14.52 -12.98 2.89
C ILE A 207 15.49 -12.08 3.65
N ARG A 208 16.51 -11.55 2.97
CA ARG A 208 17.56 -10.74 3.60
C ARG A 208 18.25 -9.84 2.58
N ILE A 209 18.61 -8.62 2.99
CA ILE A 209 19.56 -7.77 2.26
C ILE A 209 20.79 -7.49 3.13
N GLU A 210 21.95 -7.32 2.49
CA GLU A 210 23.20 -6.98 3.16
C GLU A 210 24.01 -5.97 2.36
N PRO A 211 24.46 -4.86 2.97
CA PRO A 211 25.50 -4.04 2.39
C PRO A 211 26.86 -4.72 2.57
N LYS A 212 27.68 -4.71 1.51
CA LYS A 212 29.07 -5.15 1.51
C LYS A 212 29.97 -4.06 0.97
N SER A 213 31.09 -3.81 1.64
CA SER A 213 32.16 -2.99 1.08
C SER A 213 32.80 -3.74 -0.08
N ALA A 214 32.80 -3.13 -1.25
CA ALA A 214 33.56 -3.60 -2.40
C ALA A 214 35.03 -3.15 -2.31
N GLU A 215 35.90 -3.77 -3.12
CA GLU A 215 37.34 -3.47 -3.16
C GLU A 215 37.62 -2.02 -3.58
N ASP A 216 36.72 -1.39 -4.34
CA ASP A 216 36.76 0.02 -4.75
C ASP A 216 36.32 1.00 -3.64
N GLY A 217 36.03 0.49 -2.44
CA GLY A 217 35.54 1.25 -1.29
C GLY A 217 34.05 1.61 -1.36
N ARG A 218 33.35 1.30 -2.46
CA ARG A 218 31.91 1.55 -2.60
C ARG A 218 31.09 0.47 -1.94
N VAL A 219 29.86 0.80 -1.57
CA VAL A 219 28.90 -0.19 -1.08
C VAL A 219 28.30 -0.95 -2.26
N ARG A 220 28.15 -2.26 -2.10
CA ARG A 220 27.38 -3.16 -2.97
C ARG A 220 26.40 -3.93 -2.12
N TRP A 221 25.18 -4.09 -2.62
CA TRP A 221 24.13 -4.79 -1.92
C TRP A 221 24.05 -6.24 -2.39
N GLN A 222 23.81 -7.15 -1.46
CA GLN A 222 23.39 -8.51 -1.74
C GLN A 222 21.95 -8.70 -1.31
N VAL A 223 21.12 -9.23 -2.20
CA VAL A 223 19.70 -9.49 -1.94
C VAL A 223 19.47 -10.99 -2.06
N PHE A 224 19.10 -11.61 -0.95
CA PHE A 224 18.80 -13.04 -0.85
C PHE A 224 17.30 -13.21 -0.85
N GLY A 225 16.79 -14.12 -1.67
CA GLY A 225 15.36 -14.40 -1.72
C GLY A 225 15.06 -15.83 -2.10
N TYR A 226 13.76 -16.11 -2.12
CA TYR A 226 13.21 -17.42 -2.44
C TYR A 226 12.03 -17.28 -3.37
N ASP A 227 12.06 -18.09 -4.43
CA ASP A 227 11.01 -18.22 -5.42
C ASP A 227 10.05 -19.32 -4.96
N ASN A 228 8.82 -18.95 -4.63
CA ASN A 228 7.85 -19.88 -4.06
C ASN A 228 7.22 -20.79 -5.12
N GLU A 229 7.24 -20.40 -6.40
CA GLU A 229 6.73 -21.25 -7.49
C GLU A 229 7.77 -22.29 -7.89
N GLN A 230 9.03 -21.85 -8.05
CA GLN A 230 10.12 -22.74 -8.46
C GLN A 230 10.73 -23.51 -7.29
N ASN A 231 10.41 -23.13 -6.05
CA ASN A 231 11.02 -23.65 -4.82
C ASN A 231 12.55 -23.53 -4.83
N LYS A 232 13.05 -22.36 -5.21
CA LYS A 232 14.47 -22.10 -5.40
C LYS A 232 14.92 -20.82 -4.71
N SER A 233 16.06 -20.89 -4.02
CA SER A 233 16.74 -19.69 -3.54
C SER A 233 17.44 -18.95 -4.67
N PHE A 234 17.51 -17.63 -4.59
CA PHE A 234 18.28 -16.80 -5.51
C PHE A 234 19.07 -15.74 -4.74
N THR A 235 20.15 -15.25 -5.35
CA THR A 235 20.94 -14.13 -4.83
C THR A 235 21.20 -13.12 -5.93
N TYR A 236 20.90 -11.85 -5.68
CA TYR A 236 21.32 -10.74 -6.52
C TYR A 236 22.47 -9.96 -5.86
N LYS A 237 23.42 -9.50 -6.68
CA LYS A 237 24.41 -8.48 -6.33
C LYS A 237 24.11 -7.21 -7.11
N CYS A 238 23.97 -6.08 -6.43
CA CYS A 238 23.57 -4.83 -7.07
C CYS A 238 24.22 -3.58 -6.46
N HIS A 239 24.11 -2.46 -7.19
CA HIS A 239 24.50 -1.14 -6.70
C HIS A 239 23.41 -0.55 -5.80
N ARG A 240 22.14 -0.81 -6.13
CA ARG A 240 20.99 -0.14 -5.51
C ARG A 240 19.91 -1.13 -5.10
N VAL A 241 19.26 -0.85 -3.97
CA VAL A 241 18.08 -1.53 -3.46
C VAL A 241 16.99 -0.49 -3.18
N ILE A 242 15.80 -0.70 -3.73
CA ILE A 242 14.64 0.17 -3.54
C ILE A 242 13.59 -0.57 -2.71
N LEU A 243 13.25 -0.02 -1.55
CA LEU A 243 12.18 -0.51 -0.69
C LEU A 243 10.84 0.03 -1.19
N ALA A 244 10.05 -0.80 -1.87
CA ALA A 244 8.73 -0.49 -2.42
C ALA A 244 7.65 -1.49 -1.94
N THR A 245 7.81 -2.04 -0.73
CA THR A 245 6.99 -3.15 -0.21
C THR A 245 5.60 -2.74 0.29
N GLY A 246 5.29 -1.44 0.37
CA GLY A 246 4.05 -0.94 0.96
C GLY A 246 4.02 -1.04 2.49
N THR A 247 2.83 -0.98 3.09
CA THR A 247 2.63 -0.99 4.56
C THR A 247 1.50 -1.92 5.01
N SER A 248 1.15 -2.90 4.19
CA SER A 248 -0.02 -3.77 4.40
C SER A 248 0.32 -5.22 4.77
N ASP A 249 1.58 -5.50 5.09
CA ASP A 249 2.04 -6.85 5.39
C ASP A 249 1.61 -7.35 6.78
N VAL A 250 1.73 -6.51 7.81
CA VAL A 250 1.52 -6.92 9.21
C VAL A 250 0.42 -6.08 9.84
N PRO A 251 -0.72 -6.65 10.26
CA PRO A 251 -1.77 -5.90 10.92
C PRO A 251 -1.32 -5.34 12.27
N ASN A 252 -1.92 -4.22 12.68
CA ASN A 252 -1.78 -3.70 14.02
C ASN A 252 -2.52 -4.59 15.02
N ILE A 253 -1.95 -4.69 16.21
CA ILE A 253 -2.42 -5.59 17.28
C ILE A 253 -2.94 -4.71 18.42
N VAL A 254 -4.16 -4.97 18.90
CA VAL A 254 -4.73 -4.24 20.05
C VAL A 254 -4.12 -4.73 21.36
N ASN A 255 -3.68 -5.99 21.37
CA ASN A 255 -2.99 -6.69 22.44
C ASN A 255 -3.89 -6.97 23.65
N VAL A 256 -5.04 -7.59 23.37
CA VAL A 256 -6.01 -8.03 24.38
C VAL A 256 -6.02 -9.55 24.53
N PRO A 257 -6.36 -10.09 25.72
CA PRO A 257 -6.57 -11.52 25.89
C PRO A 257 -7.60 -12.05 24.87
N GLY A 258 -7.25 -13.16 24.22
CA GLY A 258 -8.12 -13.85 23.25
C GLY A 258 -8.03 -13.37 21.80
N GLU A 259 -7.30 -12.28 21.50
CA GLU A 259 -7.20 -11.70 20.14
C GLU A 259 -6.77 -12.70 19.07
N PHE A 260 -5.83 -13.60 19.40
CA PHE A 260 -5.32 -14.64 18.49
C PHE A 260 -5.81 -16.05 18.83
N SER A 261 -6.75 -16.19 19.76
CA SER A 261 -7.17 -17.49 20.28
C SER A 261 -8.31 -18.13 19.50
N PHE A 262 -9.02 -17.37 18.66
CA PHE A 262 -10.26 -17.81 18.02
C PHE A 262 -10.21 -17.64 16.50
N MET A 263 -9.30 -18.39 15.86
CA MET A 263 -9.19 -18.47 14.41
C MET A 263 -10.55 -18.76 13.75
N GLY A 264 -10.85 -18.04 12.67
CA GLY A 264 -12.14 -18.14 11.97
C GLY A 264 -13.30 -17.38 12.62
N ARG A 265 -13.08 -16.68 13.75
CA ARG A 265 -14.04 -15.75 14.32
C ARG A 265 -13.50 -14.36 14.66
N VAL A 266 -12.17 -14.22 14.78
CA VAL A 266 -11.47 -12.94 14.93
C VAL A 266 -10.58 -12.73 13.71
N PHE A 267 -10.67 -11.55 13.10
CA PHE A 267 -10.01 -11.21 11.83
C PHE A 267 -9.27 -9.88 11.92
N HIS A 268 -8.11 -9.80 11.27
CA HIS A 268 -7.32 -8.57 11.14
C HIS A 268 -7.19 -8.08 9.68
N CYS A 269 -7.95 -8.69 8.78
CA CYS A 269 -8.04 -8.30 7.37
C CYS A 269 -9.51 -8.27 6.95
N LEU A 270 -9.84 -7.32 6.06
CA LEU A 270 -11.20 -7.13 5.57
C LEU A 270 -11.69 -8.36 4.79
N THR A 271 -10.91 -8.84 3.83
CA THR A 271 -11.24 -10.01 2.99
C THR A 271 -11.58 -11.26 3.82
N GLY A 272 -10.83 -11.52 4.89
CA GLY A 272 -11.09 -12.66 5.78
C GLY A 272 -12.42 -12.51 6.53
N PHE A 273 -12.74 -11.28 6.96
CA PHE A 273 -13.99 -10.97 7.63
C PHE A 273 -15.20 -11.05 6.68
N GLU A 274 -15.07 -10.56 5.45
CA GLU A 274 -16.13 -10.61 4.43
C GLU A 274 -16.53 -12.05 4.11
N LYS A 275 -15.54 -12.91 3.86
CA LYS A 275 -15.79 -14.35 3.66
C LYS A 275 -16.50 -14.99 4.85
N ALA A 276 -16.11 -14.63 6.07
CA ALA A 276 -16.75 -15.15 7.28
C ALA A 276 -18.20 -14.64 7.46
N ILE A 277 -18.49 -13.42 7.00
CA ILE A 277 -19.86 -12.90 6.92
C ILE A 277 -20.69 -13.73 5.93
N GLU A 278 -20.17 -14.04 4.75
CA GLU A 278 -20.87 -14.87 3.77
C GLU A 278 -21.17 -16.27 4.33
N ASP A 279 -20.19 -16.90 4.97
CA ASP A 279 -20.36 -18.18 5.64
C ASP A 279 -21.39 -18.12 6.79
N LEU A 280 -21.46 -16.99 7.52
CA LEU A 280 -22.46 -16.77 8.57
C LEU A 280 -23.87 -16.66 7.99
N VAL A 281 -24.02 -15.91 6.89
CA VAL A 281 -25.29 -15.67 6.18
C VAL A 281 -25.81 -16.95 5.54
N ASN A 282 -24.94 -17.72 4.89
CA ASN A 282 -25.28 -18.99 4.26
C ASN A 282 -25.81 -20.02 5.28
N ARG A 283 -25.35 -19.96 6.54
CA ARG A 283 -25.82 -20.82 7.63
C ARG A 283 -27.08 -20.29 8.32
N ASN A 284 -27.39 -19.00 8.21
CA ASN A 284 -28.49 -18.35 8.93
C ASN A 284 -29.27 -17.42 8.01
N SER A 285 -30.34 -17.92 7.39
CA SER A 285 -31.16 -17.15 6.46
C SER A 285 -32.26 -16.29 7.12
N GLN A 286 -32.55 -16.50 8.41
CA GLN A 286 -33.67 -15.87 9.08
C GLN A 286 -33.49 -14.36 9.25
N ILE A 287 -34.49 -13.60 8.81
CA ILE A 287 -34.58 -12.14 8.95
C ILE A 287 -35.86 -11.80 9.73
N VAL A 288 -35.75 -10.89 10.69
CA VAL A 288 -36.85 -10.37 11.52
C VAL A 288 -36.74 -8.83 11.51
N ASN A 289 -37.82 -8.14 11.14
CA ASN A 289 -37.84 -6.67 11.05
C ASN A 289 -36.69 -6.08 10.20
N ASP A 290 -36.44 -6.70 9.05
CA ASP A 290 -35.35 -6.35 8.13
C ASP A 290 -33.93 -6.50 8.69
N VAL A 291 -33.77 -7.18 9.83
CA VAL A 291 -32.49 -7.48 10.46
C VAL A 291 -32.31 -8.99 10.58
N ARG A 292 -31.12 -9.48 10.26
CA ARG A 292 -30.79 -10.91 10.37
C ARG A 292 -30.76 -11.34 11.83
N SER A 293 -31.39 -12.47 12.14
CA SER A 293 -31.49 -13.00 13.50
C SER A 293 -30.21 -13.73 13.92
N VAL A 294 -29.13 -12.98 14.08
CA VAL A 294 -27.81 -13.44 14.54
C VAL A 294 -27.28 -12.51 15.63
N ASP A 295 -26.36 -13.01 16.46
CA ASP A 295 -25.61 -12.15 17.38
C ASP A 295 -24.80 -11.10 16.57
N PRO A 296 -24.63 -9.86 17.05
CA PRO A 296 -23.98 -8.79 16.29
C PRO A 296 -22.54 -9.13 15.92
N VAL A 297 -21.99 -8.46 14.91
CA VAL A 297 -20.55 -8.43 14.65
C VAL A 297 -19.91 -7.22 15.32
N LEU A 298 -18.70 -7.40 15.87
CA LEU A 298 -17.89 -6.30 16.38
C LEU A 298 -16.88 -5.87 15.32
N ILE A 299 -16.83 -4.58 15.03
CA ILE A 299 -15.81 -3.96 14.18
C ILE A 299 -15.03 -2.97 15.04
N VAL A 300 -13.69 -3.06 15.02
CA VAL A 300 -12.78 -2.21 15.80
C VAL A 300 -11.88 -1.47 14.83
N GLY A 301 -12.04 -0.14 14.75
CA GLY A 301 -11.25 0.68 13.85
C GLY A 301 -11.94 1.99 13.50
N SER A 302 -11.21 2.91 12.86
CA SER A 302 -11.77 4.20 12.42
C SER A 302 -11.25 4.64 11.06
N GLY A 303 -10.51 3.76 10.37
CA GLY A 303 -10.11 3.96 8.99
C GLY A 303 -11.14 3.39 8.03
N PHE A 304 -10.99 3.70 6.75
CA PHE A 304 -11.94 3.29 5.71
C PHE A 304 -12.18 1.77 5.65
N SER A 305 -11.17 0.93 5.86
CA SER A 305 -11.37 -0.53 5.90
C SER A 305 -12.36 -0.99 7.00
N ALA A 306 -12.40 -0.30 8.14
CA ALA A 306 -13.37 -0.60 9.20
C ALA A 306 -14.79 -0.16 8.79
N PHE A 307 -14.91 0.97 8.09
CA PHE A 307 -16.19 1.38 7.52
C PHE A 307 -16.64 0.46 6.38
N ASP A 308 -15.73 -0.03 5.53
CA ASP A 308 -16.03 -1.00 4.48
C ASP A 308 -16.54 -2.32 5.08
N ALA A 309 -15.95 -2.78 6.19
CA ALA A 309 -16.47 -3.92 6.94
C ALA A 309 -17.91 -3.68 7.44
N ALA A 310 -18.22 -2.45 7.88
CA ALA A 310 -19.57 -2.09 8.32
C ALA A 310 -20.56 -2.01 7.13
N VAL A 311 -20.13 -1.48 5.99
CA VAL A 311 -20.91 -1.47 4.73
C VAL A 311 -21.19 -2.91 4.28
N CYS A 312 -20.20 -3.81 4.34
CA CYS A 312 -20.38 -5.24 4.02
C CYS A 312 -21.39 -5.90 4.97
N ALA A 313 -21.23 -5.76 6.29
CA ALA A 313 -22.18 -6.31 7.26
C ALA A 313 -23.61 -5.78 7.06
N ARG A 314 -23.73 -4.49 6.72
CA ARG A 314 -25.02 -3.85 6.41
C ARG A 314 -25.67 -4.46 5.17
N LYS A 315 -24.91 -4.68 4.08
CA LYS A 315 -25.39 -5.34 2.85
C LYS A 315 -26.08 -6.67 3.15
N TYR A 316 -25.57 -7.41 4.14
CA TYR A 316 -26.12 -8.69 4.57
C TYR A 316 -27.14 -8.62 5.71
N LYS A 317 -27.51 -7.41 6.14
CA LYS A 317 -28.48 -7.11 7.21
C LYS A 317 -28.07 -7.67 8.58
N ILE A 318 -26.77 -7.78 8.86
CA ILE A 318 -26.23 -8.26 10.14
C ILE A 318 -26.15 -7.10 11.14
N PRO A 319 -26.60 -7.26 12.41
CA PRO A 319 -26.41 -6.25 13.45
C PRO A 319 -24.94 -5.91 13.70
N ILE A 320 -24.61 -4.63 13.86
CA ILE A 320 -23.23 -4.13 13.89
C ILE A 320 -22.98 -3.34 15.18
N MET A 321 -21.91 -3.72 15.87
CA MET A 321 -21.28 -2.92 16.92
C MET A 321 -19.97 -2.36 16.36
N HIS A 322 -19.85 -1.04 16.22
CA HIS A 322 -18.68 -0.40 15.63
C HIS A 322 -17.94 0.46 16.67
N LEU A 323 -16.75 0.04 17.06
CA LEU A 323 -15.91 0.70 18.05
C LEU A 323 -14.97 1.69 17.33
N VAL A 324 -15.21 2.99 17.54
CA VAL A 324 -14.61 4.08 16.77
C VAL A 324 -14.02 5.16 17.68
N ARG A 325 -13.07 5.94 17.16
CA ARG A 325 -12.59 7.19 17.78
C ARG A 325 -13.58 8.34 17.54
N LYS A 326 -13.57 9.33 18.42
CA LYS A 326 -14.49 10.49 18.46
C LYS A 326 -14.62 11.22 17.13
N ASP A 327 -13.51 11.37 16.40
CA ASP A 327 -13.47 12.13 15.15
C ASP A 327 -13.62 11.28 13.88
N ALA A 328 -13.96 9.99 14.01
CA ALA A 328 -14.02 9.08 12.86
C ALA A 328 -15.06 9.49 11.81
N ILE A 329 -16.35 9.64 12.18
CA ILE A 329 -17.40 10.04 11.22
C ILE A 329 -17.15 11.46 10.69
N PRO A 330 -16.90 12.48 11.54
CA PRO A 330 -16.64 13.82 11.02
C PRO A 330 -15.43 13.86 10.07
N ALA A 331 -14.44 13.00 10.26
CA ALA A 331 -13.33 12.88 9.31
C ALA A 331 -13.78 12.32 7.96
N VAL A 332 -14.63 11.28 7.95
CA VAL A 332 -15.21 10.74 6.70
C VAL A 332 -16.01 11.82 5.97
N GLU A 333 -16.87 12.57 6.67
CA GLU A 333 -17.71 13.62 6.07
C GLU A 333 -16.89 14.82 5.55
N ARG A 334 -15.75 15.12 6.17
CA ARG A 334 -14.82 16.15 5.69
C ARG A 334 -14.00 15.70 4.49
N GLN A 335 -13.75 14.39 4.36
CA GLN A 335 -12.86 13.84 3.33
C GLN A 335 -13.59 13.39 2.07
N LEU A 336 -14.86 12.99 2.20
CA LEU A 336 -15.63 12.36 1.13
C LEU A 336 -16.87 13.17 0.74
N ASN A 337 -17.19 13.15 -0.55
CA ASN A 337 -18.41 13.74 -1.10
C ASN A 337 -19.54 12.69 -1.17
N ARG A 338 -20.72 13.02 -0.64
CA ARG A 338 -21.88 12.11 -0.60
C ARG A 338 -22.32 11.57 -1.97
N ILE A 339 -22.08 12.31 -3.05
CA ILE A 339 -22.42 11.89 -4.42
C ILE A 339 -21.59 10.67 -4.82
N TYR A 340 -20.29 10.69 -4.54
CA TYR A 340 -19.37 9.61 -4.95
C TYR A 340 -19.26 8.49 -3.92
N TYR A 341 -19.60 8.77 -2.65
CA TYR A 341 -19.40 7.87 -1.51
C TYR A 341 -20.67 7.62 -0.68
N PRO A 342 -21.85 7.39 -1.29
CA PRO A 342 -23.13 7.34 -0.58
C PRO A 342 -23.16 6.29 0.52
N GLU A 343 -22.46 5.16 0.34
CA GLU A 343 -22.47 4.03 1.27
C GLU A 343 -21.97 4.39 2.67
N TYR A 344 -21.04 5.34 2.80
CA TYR A 344 -20.52 5.78 4.09
C TYR A 344 -21.50 6.72 4.82
N PHE A 345 -22.23 7.55 4.09
CA PHE A 345 -23.26 8.44 4.66
C PHE A 345 -24.50 7.65 5.10
N GLU A 346 -24.84 6.59 4.39
CA GLU A 346 -25.92 5.68 4.76
C GLU A 346 -25.65 4.98 6.11
N LEU A 347 -24.40 4.73 6.51
CA LEU A 347 -24.11 4.19 7.85
C LEU A 347 -24.50 5.16 8.98
N LYS A 348 -24.31 6.46 8.77
CA LYS A 348 -24.73 7.50 9.73
C LYS A 348 -26.25 7.61 9.80
N GLU A 349 -26.94 7.49 8.68
CA GLU A 349 -28.40 7.47 8.66
C GLU A 349 -28.96 6.23 9.37
N LEU A 350 -28.30 5.07 9.17
CA LEU A 350 -28.66 3.83 9.82
C LEU A 350 -28.51 3.89 11.35
N GLU A 351 -27.46 4.56 11.84
CA GLU A 351 -27.26 4.78 13.28
C GLU A 351 -28.44 5.50 13.94
N ASN A 352 -29.02 6.48 13.25
CA ASN A 352 -30.13 7.29 13.77
C ASN A 352 -31.49 6.61 13.60
N THR A 353 -31.68 5.86 12.52
CA THR A 353 -32.98 5.29 12.13
C THR A 353 -33.21 3.88 12.67
N VAL A 354 -32.15 3.05 12.70
CA VAL A 354 -32.23 1.66 13.15
C VAL A 354 -31.04 1.33 14.07
N PRO A 355 -31.00 1.85 15.32
CA PRO A 355 -29.89 1.62 16.25
C PRO A 355 -29.65 0.14 16.59
N ALA A 356 -30.67 -0.71 16.41
CA ALA A 356 -30.56 -2.16 16.56
C ALA A 356 -29.70 -2.80 15.46
N MET A 357 -29.57 -2.16 14.31
CA MET A 357 -28.82 -2.62 13.15
C MET A 357 -27.38 -2.09 13.15
N TYR A 358 -27.17 -0.82 13.52
CA TYR A 358 -25.84 -0.24 13.58
C TYR A 358 -25.72 0.72 14.76
N LYS A 359 -24.77 0.44 15.64
CA LYS A 359 -24.49 1.27 16.82
C LYS A 359 -23.00 1.53 16.95
N GLN A 360 -22.64 2.80 17.08
CA GLN A 360 -21.27 3.18 17.37
C GLN A 360 -20.98 3.22 18.86
N TYR A 361 -19.77 2.79 19.20
CA TYR A 361 -19.21 2.82 20.53
C TYR A 361 -17.98 3.74 20.50
N VAL A 362 -18.25 5.03 20.68
CA VAL A 362 -17.25 6.10 20.55
C VAL A 362 -16.31 6.13 21.75
N GLU A 363 -15.00 6.07 21.51
CA GLU A 363 -13.94 6.05 22.54
C GLU A 363 -14.01 4.87 23.52
N TYR A 364 -14.76 3.82 23.18
CA TYR A 364 -14.69 2.55 23.89
C TYR A 364 -13.36 1.85 23.56
N THR A 365 -12.93 0.93 24.41
CA THR A 365 -11.78 0.07 24.15
C THR A 365 -12.14 -1.40 24.31
N LEU A 366 -11.65 -2.24 23.41
CA LEU A 366 -11.75 -3.69 23.58
C LEU A 366 -10.82 -4.12 24.71
N SER A 367 -11.31 -4.91 25.66
CA SER A 367 -10.53 -5.36 26.83
C SER A 367 -10.24 -6.86 26.81
N GLU A 368 -11.15 -7.68 26.30
CA GLU A 368 -11.01 -9.14 26.27
C GLU A 368 -11.92 -9.74 25.19
N ILE A 369 -11.47 -10.84 24.59
CA ILE A 369 -12.27 -11.74 23.75
C ILE A 369 -12.22 -13.14 24.38
N GLN A 370 -13.34 -13.84 24.48
CA GLN A 370 -13.40 -15.17 25.09
C GLN A 370 -14.57 -16.01 24.54
N ILE A 371 -14.55 -17.32 24.79
CA ILE A 371 -15.70 -18.20 24.56
C ILE A 371 -16.39 -18.52 25.87
N LYS A 372 -17.69 -18.20 25.96
CA LYS A 372 -18.55 -18.56 27.09
C LYS A 372 -19.73 -19.36 26.56
N ARG A 373 -19.89 -20.60 27.05
CA ARG A 373 -20.98 -21.52 26.64
C ARG A 373 -21.07 -21.69 25.11
N GLY A 374 -19.93 -21.84 24.45
CA GLY A 374 -19.83 -22.00 23.00
C GLY A 374 -19.98 -20.72 22.17
N LYS A 375 -20.40 -19.61 22.79
CA LYS A 375 -20.57 -18.31 22.14
C LYS A 375 -19.35 -17.42 22.31
N LEU A 376 -19.07 -16.61 21.30
CA LEU A 376 -18.02 -15.60 21.35
C LEU A 376 -18.53 -14.39 22.13
N VAL A 377 -17.79 -14.02 23.17
CA VAL A 377 -18.11 -12.92 24.07
C VAL A 377 -16.94 -11.95 24.09
N ILE A 378 -17.25 -10.68 23.89
CA ILE A 378 -16.29 -9.57 23.98
C ILE A 378 -16.59 -8.74 25.21
N THR A 379 -15.55 -8.21 25.84
CA THR A 379 -15.67 -7.24 26.93
C THR A 379 -15.09 -5.91 26.48
N MET A 380 -15.89 -4.85 26.56
CA MET A 380 -15.47 -3.49 26.22
C MET A 380 -15.46 -2.62 27.46
N ARG A 381 -14.58 -1.62 27.46
CA ARG A 381 -14.51 -0.57 28.47
C ARG A 381 -15.02 0.73 27.88
N SER A 382 -15.95 1.39 28.57
CA SER A 382 -16.44 2.72 28.20
C SER A 382 -15.43 3.84 28.55
N PRO A 383 -15.61 5.06 28.01
CA PRO A 383 -14.82 6.23 28.44
C PRO A 383 -14.93 6.52 29.95
N GLU A 384 -16.06 6.20 30.56
CA GLU A 384 -16.32 6.27 32.01
C GLU A 384 -15.74 5.09 32.78
N THR A 385 -14.96 4.23 32.11
CA THR A 385 -14.25 3.05 32.64
C THR A 385 -15.12 1.86 33.03
N GLU A 386 -16.40 1.85 32.67
CA GLU A 386 -17.30 0.74 32.92
C GLU A 386 -17.01 -0.44 31.96
N LEU A 387 -16.98 -1.66 32.49
CA LEU A 387 -16.80 -2.89 31.71
C LEU A 387 -18.14 -3.53 31.39
N THR A 388 -18.44 -3.69 30.10
CA THR A 388 -19.65 -4.38 29.63
C THR A 388 -19.28 -5.54 28.70
N SER A 389 -19.97 -6.67 28.85
CA SER A 389 -19.75 -7.85 28.00
C SER A 389 -20.91 -8.08 27.04
N TYR A 390 -20.59 -8.42 25.80
CA TYR A 390 -21.56 -8.66 24.73
C TYR A 390 -21.26 -9.98 24.03
N THR A 391 -22.31 -10.67 23.63
CA THR A 391 -22.18 -11.83 22.73
C THR A 391 -22.14 -11.34 21.29
N VAL A 392 -21.22 -11.85 20.50
CA VAL A 392 -21.02 -11.48 19.09
C VAL A 392 -20.83 -12.72 18.21
N SER A 393 -21.13 -12.61 16.92
CA SER A 393 -20.90 -13.68 15.96
C SER A 393 -19.44 -13.71 15.48
N LEU A 394 -18.88 -12.54 15.15
CA LEU A 394 -17.53 -12.35 14.59
C LEU A 394 -16.93 -11.03 15.11
N VAL A 395 -15.61 -10.92 15.05
CA VAL A 395 -14.84 -9.72 15.40
C VAL A 395 -13.89 -9.36 14.26
N ALA A 396 -13.95 -8.12 13.78
CA ALA A 396 -12.97 -7.53 12.86
C ALA A 396 -12.14 -6.46 13.57
N ILE A 397 -10.83 -6.65 13.67
CA ILE A 397 -9.87 -5.69 14.22
C ILE A 397 -9.13 -5.04 13.06
N LEU A 398 -9.63 -3.90 12.60
CA LEU A 398 -9.17 -3.18 11.41
C LEU A 398 -8.55 -1.83 11.82
N THR A 399 -7.49 -1.92 12.61
CA THR A 399 -6.78 -0.77 13.22
C THR A 399 -5.55 -0.33 12.41
N GLY A 400 -5.49 -0.70 11.13
CA GLY A 400 -4.38 -0.44 10.23
C GLY A 400 -3.32 -1.54 10.27
N SER A 401 -2.22 -1.30 9.55
CA SER A 401 -1.13 -2.25 9.34
C SER A 401 0.21 -1.53 9.22
N ARG A 402 1.29 -2.31 9.19
CA ARG A 402 2.67 -1.85 8.99
C ARG A 402 3.39 -2.72 7.97
N ALA A 403 4.46 -2.18 7.42
CA ALA A 403 5.36 -2.91 6.53
C ALA A 403 6.07 -4.05 7.28
N ASP A 404 6.33 -5.15 6.58
CA ASP A 404 7.29 -6.15 7.03
C ASP A 404 8.65 -5.87 6.38
N LEU A 405 9.57 -5.34 7.17
CA LEU A 405 10.94 -5.04 6.76
C LEU A 405 11.93 -5.99 7.44
N SER A 406 11.49 -7.19 7.83
CA SER A 406 12.31 -8.18 8.54
C SER A 406 13.50 -8.69 7.71
N TYR A 407 13.45 -8.48 6.39
CA TYR A 407 14.56 -8.72 5.47
C TYR A 407 15.70 -7.70 5.58
N LEU A 408 15.50 -6.57 6.28
CA LEU A 408 16.59 -5.65 6.57
C LEU A 408 17.57 -6.26 7.59
N PRO A 409 18.85 -5.88 7.56
CA PRO A 409 19.81 -6.23 8.61
C PRO A 409 19.24 -5.98 10.02
N ILE A 410 19.54 -6.88 10.96
CA ILE A 410 19.04 -6.83 12.35
C ILE A 410 19.34 -5.48 13.00
N SER A 411 20.47 -4.84 12.64
CA SER A 411 20.85 -3.51 13.10
C SER A 411 19.81 -2.43 12.80
N TYR A 412 18.96 -2.60 11.78
CA TYR A 412 17.89 -1.66 11.46
C TYR A 412 16.59 -1.90 12.25
N GLN A 413 16.51 -2.97 13.04
CA GLN A 413 15.38 -3.30 13.91
C GLN A 413 14.04 -3.25 13.17
N ASN A 414 13.92 -4.02 12.08
CA ASN A 414 12.73 -4.02 11.21
C ASN A 414 12.41 -2.60 10.67
N GLY A 415 13.44 -1.87 10.27
CA GLY A 415 13.38 -0.51 9.71
C GLY A 415 13.25 0.61 10.74
N LYS A 416 13.00 0.33 12.03
CA LYS A 416 12.82 1.35 13.07
C LYS A 416 13.95 2.40 13.09
N VAL A 417 15.20 1.97 12.91
CA VAL A 417 16.38 2.86 12.89
C VAL A 417 16.39 3.79 11.69
N LEU A 418 15.72 3.42 10.60
CA LEU A 418 15.62 4.21 9.37
C LEU A 418 14.48 5.25 9.41
N ALA A 419 13.59 5.18 10.41
CA ALA A 419 12.47 6.11 10.56
C ALA A 419 12.93 7.52 10.94
N ILE A 420 12.05 8.51 10.79
CA ILE A 420 12.28 9.89 11.26
C ILE A 420 12.60 9.89 12.77
N ASP A 421 11.72 9.27 13.57
CA ASP A 421 11.87 9.04 15.00
C ASP A 421 12.16 7.56 15.28
N ALA A 422 13.43 7.25 15.55
CA ALA A 422 13.90 5.88 15.80
C ALA A 422 13.40 5.29 17.13
N SER A 423 12.73 6.07 17.99
CA SER A 423 12.11 5.57 19.23
C SER A 423 10.76 4.89 18.99
N LYS A 424 10.09 5.21 17.87
CA LYS A 424 8.76 4.71 17.49
C LYS A 424 8.85 3.73 16.33
N GLY A 425 7.82 2.88 16.18
CA GLY A 425 7.70 2.01 15.00
C GLY A 425 7.47 2.84 13.73
N ILE A 426 7.75 2.25 12.57
CA ILE A 426 7.44 2.89 11.28
C ILE A 426 5.92 2.89 11.07
N ASP A 427 5.39 4.03 10.66
CA ASP A 427 4.03 4.15 10.13
C ASP A 427 3.99 5.20 9.00
N SER A 428 3.15 4.98 7.99
CA SER A 428 3.12 5.84 6.80
C SER A 428 2.54 7.24 7.03
N LYS A 429 1.96 7.52 8.20
CA LYS A 429 1.31 8.81 8.49
C LYS A 429 2.22 9.69 9.35
N HIS A 430 2.72 9.17 10.46
CA HIS A 430 3.38 9.98 11.49
C HIS A 430 4.89 9.73 11.56
N ASN A 431 5.36 8.51 11.28
CA ASN A 431 6.76 8.14 11.41
C ASN A 431 7.26 7.28 10.24
N SER A 432 7.35 7.89 9.06
CA SER A 432 7.86 7.22 7.84
C SER A 432 9.39 7.05 7.87
N ILE A 433 9.93 6.30 6.90
CA ILE A 433 11.37 6.21 6.65
C ILE A 433 11.89 7.61 6.27
N GLN A 434 13.01 8.01 6.90
CA GLN A 434 13.63 9.29 6.63
C GLN A 434 14.51 9.21 5.37
N ILE A 435 14.11 9.96 4.35
CA ILE A 435 14.79 10.04 3.05
C ILE A 435 15.30 11.45 2.76
N ASN A 436 16.27 11.56 1.84
CA ASN A 436 16.57 12.81 1.17
C ASN A 436 15.42 13.11 0.18
N PRO A 437 14.74 14.27 0.29
CA PRO A 437 13.58 14.56 -0.56
C PRO A 437 13.91 14.71 -2.05
N LEU A 438 15.17 15.00 -2.42
CA LEU A 438 15.61 15.21 -3.81
C LEU A 438 16.13 13.94 -4.50
N SER A 439 16.41 12.87 -3.74
CA SER A 439 16.91 11.60 -4.30
C SER A 439 16.15 10.36 -3.85
N HIS A 440 15.36 10.46 -2.77
CA HIS A 440 14.73 9.33 -2.08
C HIS A 440 15.70 8.30 -1.47
N GLN A 441 17.01 8.60 -1.43
CA GLN A 441 17.96 7.80 -0.66
C GLN A 441 17.64 7.88 0.83
N ILE A 442 17.76 6.75 1.53
CA ILE A 442 17.53 6.67 2.98
C ILE A 442 18.72 7.28 3.71
N ILE A 443 18.51 8.39 4.43
CA ILE A 443 19.58 9.17 5.06
C ILE A 443 20.36 8.36 6.12
N LYS A 444 19.67 7.44 6.80
CA LYS A 444 20.21 6.64 7.91
C LYS A 444 20.75 5.28 7.45
N ALA A 445 21.00 5.10 6.15
CA ALA A 445 21.55 3.88 5.57
C ALA A 445 22.79 4.18 4.71
N PRO A 446 23.64 3.16 4.42
CA PRO A 446 24.68 3.28 3.42
C PRO A 446 24.11 3.60 2.04
N ASP A 447 24.94 4.18 1.18
CA ASP A 447 24.60 4.53 -0.19
C ASP A 447 23.97 3.37 -0.97
N GLY A 448 23.03 3.72 -1.84
CA GLY A 448 22.32 2.76 -2.68
C GLY A 448 21.05 2.17 -2.07
N LEU A 449 20.65 2.56 -0.85
CA LEU A 449 19.34 2.18 -0.31
C LEU A 449 18.32 3.32 -0.44
N TYR A 450 17.18 3.04 -1.08
CA TYR A 450 16.10 4.01 -1.32
C TYR A 450 14.78 3.48 -0.77
N ALA A 451 13.80 4.37 -0.58
CA ALA A 451 12.43 3.98 -0.21
C ALA A 451 11.38 4.72 -1.04
N LEU A 452 10.27 4.05 -1.33
CA LEU A 452 9.16 4.55 -2.14
C LEU A 452 7.79 4.28 -1.51
N GLY A 453 6.80 5.04 -1.99
CA GLY A 453 5.39 4.83 -1.68
C GLY A 453 5.07 5.02 -0.19
N PRO A 454 4.21 4.17 0.40
CA PRO A 454 3.76 4.36 1.78
C PRO A 454 4.88 4.36 2.82
N LEU A 455 6.04 3.74 2.54
CA LEU A 455 7.19 3.73 3.45
C LEU A 455 7.76 5.14 3.69
N VAL A 456 7.61 6.05 2.74
CA VAL A 456 8.05 7.45 2.84
C VAL A 456 6.88 8.41 3.07
N GLY A 457 5.66 7.87 3.23
CA GLY A 457 4.43 8.61 3.51
C GLY A 457 3.57 8.96 2.29
N ASP A 458 3.97 8.54 1.09
CA ASP A 458 3.17 8.68 -0.13
C ASP A 458 2.18 7.51 -0.23
N ASN A 459 0.98 7.71 0.33
CA ASN A 459 -0.04 6.66 0.49
C ASN A 459 -0.97 6.49 -0.74
N PHE A 460 -1.02 7.46 -1.63
CA PHE A 460 -1.90 7.44 -2.81
C PHE A 460 -1.12 6.99 -4.05
N VAL A 461 -1.78 6.24 -4.96
CA VAL A 461 -1.15 5.74 -6.20
C VAL A 461 -0.58 6.89 -7.02
N ARG A 462 -1.34 7.97 -7.23
CA ARG A 462 -0.88 9.16 -7.96
C ARG A 462 0.39 9.81 -7.38
N CYS A 463 0.63 9.71 -6.07
CA CYS A 463 1.87 10.19 -5.44
C CYS A 463 3.08 9.28 -5.71
N THR A 464 2.87 8.01 -6.07
CA THR A 464 3.97 7.04 -6.21
C THR A 464 4.88 7.36 -7.39
N LEU A 465 4.34 7.97 -8.45
CA LEU A 465 5.10 8.38 -9.63
C LEU A 465 6.12 9.46 -9.29
N GLY A 466 5.77 10.37 -8.39
CA GLY A 466 6.67 11.39 -7.86
C GLY A 466 7.98 10.82 -7.35
N GLY A 467 7.87 9.92 -6.36
CA GLY A 467 9.03 9.24 -5.81
C GLY A 467 9.80 8.42 -6.86
N ALA A 468 9.10 7.74 -7.78
CA ALA A 468 9.74 6.99 -8.86
C ALA A 468 10.56 7.90 -9.79
N ILE A 469 10.05 9.08 -10.16
CA ILE A 469 10.77 10.09 -10.95
C ILE A 469 11.97 10.63 -10.17
N THR A 470 11.83 10.88 -8.86
CA THR A 470 12.93 11.36 -8.03
C THR A 470 14.08 10.34 -7.96
N VAL A 471 13.77 9.06 -7.72
CA VAL A 471 14.78 7.97 -7.76
C VAL A 471 15.37 7.85 -9.17
N GLY A 472 14.54 7.89 -10.22
CA GLY A 472 15.00 7.85 -11.60
C GLY A 472 15.95 8.99 -11.95
N SER A 473 15.68 10.22 -11.46
CA SER A 473 16.52 11.40 -11.64
C SER A 473 17.88 11.23 -10.95
N ASP A 474 17.91 10.78 -9.70
CA ASP A 474 19.15 10.52 -8.95
C ASP A 474 20.01 9.46 -9.67
N ILE A 475 19.40 8.36 -10.10
CA ILE A 475 20.10 7.30 -10.84
C ILE A 475 20.63 7.83 -12.18
N ALA A 476 19.81 8.56 -12.95
CA ALA A 476 20.21 9.14 -14.22
C ALA A 476 21.42 10.08 -14.07
N LYS A 477 21.35 11.02 -13.12
CA LYS A 477 22.40 12.02 -12.87
C LYS A 477 23.69 11.38 -12.32
N SER A 478 23.59 10.26 -11.61
CA SER A 478 24.77 9.53 -11.13
C SER A 478 25.55 8.75 -12.22
N ARG A 479 24.97 8.65 -13.43
CA ARG A 479 25.55 7.91 -14.56
C ARG A 479 26.07 8.82 -15.69
N GLU A 480 25.75 10.11 -15.64
CA GLU A 480 26.35 11.15 -16.49
C GLU A 480 27.66 11.62 -15.86
#